data_AF-E4TMV9-F1
#
_entry.id   AF-E4TMV9-F1
#
_cell.length_a   1.000
_cell.length_b   1.000
_cell.length_c   1.000
_cell.angle_alpha   90.00
_cell.angle_beta   90.00
_cell.angle_gamma   90.00
#
_symmetry.space_group_name_H-M   'P 1'
#
loop_
_entity.id
_entity.type
_entity.pdbx_description
1 polymer ?
#
loop_
_entity_poly.entity_id
_entity_poly.type
_entity_poly.pdbx_seq_one_letter_code
_entity_poly.pdbx_strand_id
1 'polypeptide(L)'
;MKTRHIFLNYYRKLSQSRDGDLVTLDDVLDFIKQPTGRLAVQMLNKYEKVSNIPEYSVEGNELIIINENNEVEQVDTSVEKYELQGDEYSRRKESEVGYTCFNSFSRIGRRKGDMSSPTNFVFLDIDGIGNPHKASDLARTTREVVKKALLQKFDFIYSIWISLSGFGLGFIVKCDAIQSKRHYEVVYDELASQFDDFLMSYGLNTDPNAKGFTQPTLLPYDPSIIVRADASLYPAKDVLVNVNEQKGKEGSIDAGEDLDYSMPLKEQVSKAIISQKVTYYSIFRRYTEYPNDSIILARLIEERYDINEIDYNSYTILNDQKSDVYDAKEPLPVTKRMYFEGEVKEGLRNNMIGLYGMKLIFNNPFRSPQRLLDHLQYVNANHFQPPLSKKEVYNSFIYNYRNYMSGDLDFSGIIDKHVYHLFPRRVEDYGNDIDARKAKQKLASQVHHNNKKREKIESIKNAIILLEDTGGKVNQINLSEITGITRKTVSKYLKLIKEEKE
;
A
#
# COMPACT_ATOMS: atom_id res chain seq x y z
N MET A 1 -18.27 -1.53 -22.55
CA MET A 1 -18.53 -2.06 -23.91
C MET A 1 -18.88 -3.56 -23.97
N LYS A 2 -18.27 -4.46 -23.18
CA LYS A 2 -18.58 -5.92 -23.22
C LYS A 2 -19.99 -6.29 -22.68
N THR A 3 -20.52 -5.56 -21.69
CA THR A 3 -21.87 -5.78 -21.12
C THR A 3 -22.98 -5.49 -22.13
N ARG A 4 -22.84 -4.41 -22.91
CA ARG A 4 -23.75 -4.09 -24.03
C ARG A 4 -23.77 -5.24 -25.06
N HIS A 5 -22.64 -5.92 -25.27
CA HIS A 5 -22.53 -7.03 -26.21
C HIS A 5 -23.17 -8.34 -25.69
N ILE A 6 -23.07 -8.62 -24.39
CA ILE A 6 -23.71 -9.79 -23.76
C ILE A 6 -25.23 -9.59 -23.65
N PHE A 7 -25.66 -8.39 -23.25
CA PHE A 7 -27.09 -8.04 -23.20
C PHE A 7 -27.71 -8.06 -24.60
N LEU A 8 -27.02 -7.51 -25.61
CA LEU A 8 -27.48 -7.59 -27.02
C LEU A 8 -27.47 -9.03 -27.56
N ASN A 9 -26.57 -9.90 -27.13
CA ASN A 9 -26.56 -11.31 -27.55
C ASN A 9 -27.66 -12.13 -26.84
N TYR A 10 -27.97 -11.85 -25.59
CA TYR A 10 -29.11 -12.44 -24.89
C TYR A 10 -30.44 -11.93 -25.48
N TYR A 11 -30.53 -10.62 -25.74
CA TYR A 11 -31.66 -9.97 -26.42
C TYR A 11 -31.86 -10.52 -27.85
N ARG A 12 -30.78 -10.77 -28.60
CA ARG A 12 -30.83 -11.47 -29.90
C ARG A 12 -31.32 -12.91 -29.79
N LYS A 13 -30.92 -13.65 -28.75
CA LYS A 13 -31.38 -15.04 -28.56
C LYS A 13 -32.85 -15.12 -28.12
N LEU A 14 -33.33 -14.16 -27.34
CA LEU A 14 -34.74 -14.05 -26.94
C LEU A 14 -35.65 -13.61 -28.10
N SER A 15 -35.19 -12.69 -28.94
CA SER A 15 -35.92 -12.27 -30.15
C SER A 15 -35.89 -13.32 -31.27
N GLN A 16 -34.97 -14.28 -31.23
CA GLN A 16 -34.91 -15.43 -32.15
C GLN A 16 -35.77 -16.62 -31.69
N SER A 17 -36.18 -16.68 -30.42
CA SER A 17 -36.93 -17.82 -29.87
C SER A 17 -38.45 -17.63 -29.84
N ARG A 18 -38.94 -16.45 -30.22
CA ARG A 18 -40.36 -16.17 -30.43
C ARG A 18 -40.56 -15.73 -31.87
N ASP A 19 -41.41 -16.45 -32.60
CA ASP A 19 -41.77 -16.13 -33.98
C ASP A 19 -42.33 -14.69 -34.07
N GLY A 20 -41.47 -13.73 -34.42
CA GLY A 20 -41.86 -12.44 -34.98
C GLY A 20 -42.26 -11.31 -34.02
N ASP A 21 -42.46 -11.54 -32.72
CA ASP A 21 -42.90 -10.47 -31.81
C ASP A 21 -41.72 -9.69 -31.19
N LEU A 22 -41.74 -8.37 -31.37
CA LEU A 22 -40.81 -7.42 -30.77
C LEU A 22 -40.99 -7.39 -29.25
N VAL A 23 -39.96 -7.79 -28.51
CA VAL A 23 -39.91 -7.66 -27.05
C VAL A 23 -39.86 -6.18 -26.68
N THR A 24 -40.90 -5.70 -25.99
CA THR A 24 -41.03 -4.30 -25.57
C THR A 24 -40.25 -4.03 -24.27
N LEU A 25 -40.08 -2.75 -23.92
CA LEU A 25 -39.49 -2.36 -22.64
C LEU A 25 -40.32 -2.87 -21.45
N ASP A 26 -41.65 -2.91 -21.60
CA ASP A 26 -42.56 -3.39 -20.55
C ASP A 26 -42.41 -4.90 -20.31
N ASP A 27 -42.17 -5.69 -21.36
CA ASP A 27 -41.89 -7.13 -21.23
C ASP A 27 -40.61 -7.40 -20.44
N VAL A 28 -39.59 -6.55 -20.61
CA VAL A 28 -38.33 -6.64 -19.86
C VAL A 28 -38.54 -6.26 -18.39
N LEU A 29 -39.31 -5.21 -18.13
CA LEU A 29 -39.64 -4.78 -16.77
C LEU A 29 -40.49 -5.84 -16.05
N ASP A 30 -41.43 -6.48 -16.74
CA ASP A 30 -42.24 -7.55 -16.16
C ASP A 30 -41.44 -8.83 -15.92
N PHE A 31 -40.46 -9.15 -16.78
CA PHE A 31 -39.50 -10.23 -16.51
C PHE A 31 -38.67 -9.95 -15.25
N ILE A 32 -38.13 -8.74 -15.09
CA ILE A 32 -37.34 -8.34 -13.90
C ILE A 32 -38.18 -8.44 -12.62
N LYS A 33 -39.50 -8.18 -12.69
CA LYS A 33 -40.39 -8.32 -11.54
C LYS A 33 -40.62 -9.78 -11.13
N GLN A 34 -40.43 -10.75 -12.02
CA GLN A 34 -40.58 -12.17 -11.70
C GLN A 34 -39.39 -12.69 -10.85
N PRO A 35 -39.60 -13.69 -9.96
CA PRO A 35 -38.53 -14.20 -9.09
C PRO A 35 -37.28 -14.67 -9.83
N THR A 36 -37.45 -15.30 -11.00
CA THR A 36 -36.36 -15.74 -11.88
C THR A 36 -35.62 -14.58 -12.54
N GLY A 37 -36.32 -13.51 -12.92
CA GLY A 37 -35.69 -12.29 -13.42
C GLY A 37 -34.93 -11.55 -12.33
N ARG A 38 -35.48 -11.46 -11.10
CA ARG A 38 -34.77 -10.91 -9.94
C ARG A 38 -33.50 -11.70 -9.62
N LEU A 39 -33.58 -13.03 -9.65
CA LEU A 39 -32.42 -13.90 -9.41
C LEU A 39 -31.36 -13.74 -10.52
N ALA A 40 -31.77 -13.62 -11.79
CA ALA A 40 -30.86 -13.36 -12.90
C ALA A 40 -30.15 -12.00 -12.77
N VAL A 41 -30.86 -10.95 -12.36
CA VAL A 41 -30.29 -9.62 -12.08
C VAL A 41 -29.34 -9.68 -10.88
N GLN A 42 -29.70 -10.39 -9.81
CA GLN A 42 -28.83 -10.59 -8.64
C GLN A 42 -27.56 -11.38 -8.99
N MET A 43 -27.66 -12.41 -9.84
CA MET A 43 -26.51 -13.18 -10.31
C MET A 43 -25.61 -12.36 -11.25
N LEU A 44 -26.19 -11.51 -12.10
CA LEU A 44 -25.45 -10.57 -12.95
C LEU A 44 -24.72 -9.52 -12.11
N ASN A 45 -25.36 -8.92 -11.11
CA ASN A 45 -24.73 -7.98 -10.17
C ASN A 45 -23.60 -8.64 -9.36
N LYS A 46 -23.77 -9.91 -8.98
CA LYS A 46 -22.74 -10.70 -8.28
C LYS A 46 -21.57 -11.08 -9.20
N TYR A 47 -21.82 -11.31 -10.49
CA TYR A 47 -20.76 -11.58 -11.49
C TYR A 47 -20.02 -10.31 -11.94
N GLU A 48 -20.70 -9.15 -12.00
CA GLU A 48 -20.06 -7.85 -12.27
C GLU A 48 -19.09 -7.44 -11.15
N LYS A 49 -19.45 -7.67 -9.87
CA LYS A 49 -18.56 -7.42 -8.71
C LYS A 49 -17.25 -8.20 -8.73
N VAL A 50 -17.16 -9.30 -9.49
CA VAL A 50 -15.98 -10.19 -9.50
C VAL A 50 -15.15 -10.07 -10.79
N SER A 51 -15.68 -9.47 -11.88
CA SER A 51 -15.03 -9.65 -13.19
C SER A 51 -14.96 -8.46 -14.16
N ASN A 52 -15.44 -7.25 -13.86
CA ASN A 52 -15.16 -6.07 -14.71
C ASN A 52 -15.24 -4.75 -13.93
N ILE A 53 -14.08 -4.11 -13.67
CA ILE A 53 -14.01 -2.67 -13.38
C ILE A 53 -13.61 -2.01 -14.71
N PRO A 54 -14.50 -1.27 -15.41
CA PRO A 54 -14.13 -0.58 -16.64
C PRO A 54 -13.21 0.62 -16.35
N GLU A 55 -12.47 1.06 -17.38
CA GLU A 55 -11.78 2.36 -17.42
C GLU A 55 -12.74 3.47 -16.97
N TYR A 56 -12.37 4.23 -15.94
CA TYR A 56 -13.14 5.39 -15.49
C TYR A 56 -12.39 6.69 -15.79
N SER A 57 -13.02 7.50 -16.63
CA SER A 57 -12.92 8.95 -16.66
C SER A 57 -14.34 9.46 -16.39
N VAL A 58 -14.60 10.10 -15.25
CA VAL A 58 -15.95 10.59 -14.93
C VAL A 58 -16.15 11.96 -15.58
N GLU A 59 -17.02 12.06 -16.59
CA GLU A 59 -17.50 13.37 -17.07
C GLU A 59 -18.56 13.93 -16.11
N GLY A 60 -18.76 15.26 -16.06
CA GLY A 60 -19.63 15.92 -15.07
C GLY A 60 -21.04 15.39 -14.91
N ASN A 61 -21.65 14.95 -16.02
CA ASN A 61 -23.00 14.40 -16.00
C ASN A 61 -23.05 13.00 -15.36
N GLU A 62 -21.92 12.29 -15.34
CA GLU A 62 -21.80 10.97 -14.72
C GLU A 62 -21.71 11.07 -13.19
N LEU A 63 -21.24 12.19 -12.62
CA LEU A 63 -21.23 12.41 -11.16
C LEU A 63 -22.64 12.42 -10.57
N ILE A 64 -23.60 13.08 -11.25
CA ILE A 64 -24.99 13.15 -10.81
C ILE A 64 -25.62 11.75 -10.84
N ILE A 65 -25.37 11.00 -11.91
CA ILE A 65 -25.87 9.62 -12.07
C ILE A 65 -25.26 8.70 -11.00
N ILE A 66 -23.96 8.82 -10.71
CA ILE A 66 -23.31 8.04 -9.64
C ILE A 66 -23.91 8.39 -8.28
N ASN A 67 -24.13 9.67 -8.00
CA ASN A 67 -24.75 10.14 -6.76
C ASN A 67 -26.17 9.55 -6.56
N GLU A 68 -27.03 9.65 -7.57
CA GLU A 68 -28.39 9.10 -7.54
C GLU A 68 -28.41 7.57 -7.38
N ASN A 69 -27.50 6.84 -8.03
CA ASN A 69 -27.39 5.38 -7.83
C ASN A 69 -26.94 5.01 -6.42
N ASN A 70 -26.09 5.83 -5.80
CA ASN A 70 -25.64 5.63 -4.42
C ASN A 70 -26.74 5.94 -3.40
N GLU A 71 -27.79 6.71 -3.74
CA GLU A 71 -28.97 6.89 -2.89
C GLU A 71 -29.60 5.54 -2.58
N VAL A 72 -29.77 4.68 -3.58
CA VAL A 72 -30.44 3.39 -3.44
C VAL A 72 -29.63 2.45 -2.54
N GLU A 73 -28.31 2.37 -2.71
CA GLU A 73 -27.44 1.53 -1.87
C GLU A 73 -27.27 2.10 -0.44
N GLN A 74 -27.23 3.43 -0.29
CA GLN A 74 -27.08 4.07 1.02
C GLN A 74 -28.39 4.09 1.81
N VAL A 75 -29.55 4.22 1.17
CA VAL A 75 -30.85 4.10 1.85
C VAL A 75 -31.03 2.70 2.42
N ASP A 76 -30.61 1.63 1.73
CA ASP A 76 -30.65 0.26 2.25
C ASP A 76 -29.67 0.03 3.42
N THR A 77 -28.59 0.81 3.51
CA THR A 77 -27.56 0.67 4.57
C THR A 77 -27.65 1.71 5.71
N SER A 78 -28.40 2.80 5.53
CA SER A 78 -28.50 3.94 6.48
C SER A 78 -29.72 3.91 7.41
N VAL A 79 -30.61 2.91 7.26
CA VAL A 79 -31.72 2.70 8.22
C VAL A 79 -31.19 2.39 9.64
N GLU A 80 -29.93 1.99 9.78
CA GLU A 80 -29.27 1.86 11.08
C GLU A 80 -28.11 2.85 11.19
N LYS A 81 -28.31 3.95 11.93
CA LYS A 81 -27.25 4.86 12.36
C LYS A 81 -26.21 4.09 13.18
N TYR A 82 -25.14 3.62 12.55
CA TYR A 82 -24.02 2.99 13.27
C TYR A 82 -22.79 3.88 13.30
N GLU A 83 -22.23 4.02 14.50
CA GLU A 83 -20.83 4.36 14.73
C GLU A 83 -19.97 3.19 14.20
N LEU A 84 -19.72 3.16 12.88
CA LEU A 84 -18.87 2.15 12.27
C LEU A 84 -17.44 2.29 12.82
N GLN A 85 -16.89 1.21 13.38
CA GLN A 85 -15.47 1.15 13.73
C GLN A 85 -14.61 1.23 12.45
N GLY A 86 -13.41 1.81 12.53
CA GLY A 86 -12.57 2.13 11.36
C GLY A 86 -12.29 0.96 10.40
N ASP A 87 -12.19 -0.26 10.91
CA ASP A 87 -12.00 -1.48 10.11
C ASP A 87 -13.25 -1.88 9.33
N GLU A 88 -14.44 -1.67 9.90
CA GLU A 88 -15.71 -1.93 9.22
C GLU A 88 -15.98 -0.86 8.15
N TYR A 89 -15.70 0.41 8.45
CA TYR A 89 -15.76 1.50 7.49
C TYR A 89 -14.87 1.23 6.26
N SER A 90 -13.61 0.82 6.50
CA SER A 90 -12.67 0.49 5.43
C SER A 90 -13.15 -0.70 4.60
N ARG A 91 -13.67 -1.75 5.25
CA ARG A 91 -14.22 -2.93 4.56
C ARG A 91 -15.41 -2.55 3.66
N ARG A 92 -16.41 -1.84 4.19
CA ARG A 92 -17.58 -1.42 3.40
C ARG A 92 -17.19 -0.50 2.25
N LYS A 93 -16.24 0.42 2.47
CA LYS A 93 -15.66 1.28 1.43
C LYS A 93 -15.06 0.49 0.27
N GLU A 94 -14.50 -0.69 0.53
CA GLU A 94 -13.86 -1.54 -0.49
C GLU A 94 -14.81 -2.57 -1.12
N SER A 95 -15.80 -3.09 -0.39
CA SER A 95 -16.64 -4.22 -0.85
C SER A 95 -18.08 -3.84 -1.22
N GLU A 96 -18.60 -2.75 -0.66
CA GLU A 96 -20.02 -2.42 -0.73
C GLU A 96 -20.28 -1.14 -1.52
N VAL A 97 -19.42 -0.14 -1.41
CA VAL A 97 -19.65 1.17 -2.04
C VAL A 97 -18.77 1.34 -3.28
N GLY A 98 -19.36 1.84 -4.36
CA GLY A 98 -18.61 2.25 -5.54
C GLY A 98 -17.60 3.35 -5.19
N TYR A 99 -16.35 3.18 -5.61
CA TYR A 99 -15.32 4.21 -5.54
C TYR A 99 -14.81 4.55 -6.93
N THR A 100 -14.29 5.76 -7.09
CA THR A 100 -13.68 6.22 -8.34
C THR A 100 -12.33 6.89 -8.06
N CYS A 101 -11.51 7.10 -9.08
CA CYS A 101 -10.29 7.91 -8.97
C CYS A 101 -10.47 9.13 -9.86
N PHE A 102 -10.58 10.31 -9.25
CA PHE A 102 -10.73 11.54 -10.01
C PHE A 102 -9.41 12.06 -10.57
N ASN A 103 -8.28 11.66 -10.00
CA ASN A 103 -6.97 12.30 -10.24
C ASN A 103 -6.24 11.76 -11.48
N SER A 104 -6.59 10.55 -11.90
CA SER A 104 -5.87 9.83 -12.94
C SER A 104 -6.72 8.80 -13.67
N PHE A 105 -6.35 8.54 -14.93
CA PHE A 105 -6.93 7.46 -15.72
C PHE A 105 -6.18 6.15 -15.49
N SER A 106 -6.92 5.06 -15.25
CA SER A 106 -6.38 3.70 -15.17
C SER A 106 -6.98 2.81 -16.25
N ARG A 107 -6.14 2.01 -16.92
CA ARG A 107 -6.56 1.08 -17.99
C ARG A 107 -7.00 -0.30 -17.49
N ILE A 108 -6.37 -0.80 -16.42
CA ILE A 108 -6.46 -2.22 -16.01
C ILE A 108 -6.67 -2.37 -14.49
N GLY A 109 -6.44 -1.32 -13.69
CA GLY A 109 -6.61 -1.36 -12.24
C GLY A 109 -5.73 -0.35 -11.49
N ARG A 110 -5.83 -0.31 -10.15
CA ARG A 110 -5.12 0.70 -9.31
C ARG A 110 -3.62 0.45 -9.14
N ARG A 111 -3.03 -0.51 -9.86
CA ARG A 111 -1.59 -0.77 -9.73
C ARG A 111 -0.83 0.39 -10.35
N LYS A 112 0.27 0.78 -9.70
CA LYS A 112 1.08 1.93 -10.10
C LYS A 112 1.57 1.88 -11.56
N GLY A 113 1.66 0.68 -12.16
CA GLY A 113 2.03 0.46 -13.56
C GLY A 113 0.88 0.51 -14.57
N ASP A 114 -0.39 0.47 -14.13
CA ASP A 114 -1.57 0.40 -15.01
C ASP A 114 -2.18 1.79 -15.30
N MET A 115 -1.52 2.84 -14.83
CA MET A 115 -1.98 4.23 -14.84
C MET A 115 -1.47 4.95 -16.08
N SER A 116 -2.38 5.55 -16.83
CA SER A 116 -2.07 6.05 -18.18
C SER A 116 -1.77 7.55 -18.24
N SER A 117 -2.49 8.39 -17.49
CA SER A 117 -2.29 9.85 -17.47
C SER A 117 -3.13 10.55 -16.40
N PRO A 118 -2.77 11.79 -15.99
CA PRO A 118 -3.62 12.65 -15.16
C PRO A 118 -4.93 13.03 -15.86
N THR A 119 -6.00 13.23 -15.08
CA THR A 119 -7.33 13.65 -15.58
C THR A 119 -7.52 15.17 -15.65
N ASN A 120 -6.55 15.94 -15.16
CA ASN A 120 -6.66 17.38 -14.86
C ASN A 120 -7.67 17.73 -13.76
N PHE A 121 -8.12 16.75 -12.97
CA PHE A 121 -8.86 16.99 -11.76
C PHE A 121 -8.00 16.70 -10.53
N VAL A 122 -8.19 17.50 -9.49
CA VAL A 122 -7.60 17.26 -8.17
C VAL A 122 -8.72 17.07 -7.17
N PHE A 123 -8.78 15.89 -6.58
CA PHE A 123 -9.65 15.60 -5.45
C PHE A 123 -8.98 16.04 -4.15
N LEU A 124 -9.70 16.82 -3.34
CA LEU A 124 -9.32 17.17 -1.97
C LEU A 124 -10.31 16.55 -0.99
N ASP A 125 -9.78 15.82 -0.02
CA ASP A 125 -10.55 15.30 1.12
C ASP A 125 -10.41 16.28 2.28
N ILE A 126 -11.53 16.75 2.81
CA ILE A 126 -11.57 17.77 3.86
C ILE A 126 -12.11 17.14 5.12
N ASP A 127 -11.25 17.02 6.11
CA ASP A 127 -11.60 16.55 7.44
C ASP A 127 -11.93 17.73 8.37
N GLY A 128 -12.81 17.47 9.33
CA GLY A 128 -13.09 18.41 10.40
C GLY A 128 -12.21 18.19 11.61
N ILE A 129 -11.70 19.28 12.20
CA ILE A 129 -11.09 19.27 13.53
C ILE A 129 -12.25 19.24 14.54
N GLY A 130 -12.89 18.09 14.70
CA GLY A 130 -14.09 18.00 15.54
C GLY A 130 -14.42 16.59 15.97
N ASN A 131 -14.57 16.41 17.28
CA ASN A 131 -14.96 15.15 17.89
C ASN A 131 -16.31 14.66 17.29
N PRO A 132 -16.34 13.51 16.60
CA PRO A 132 -17.53 12.99 15.89
C PRO A 132 -18.74 12.77 16.81
N HIS A 133 -18.54 12.70 18.13
CA HIS A 133 -19.60 12.47 19.11
C HIS A 133 -20.53 13.69 19.39
N LYS A 134 -20.38 14.82 18.68
CA LYS A 134 -21.26 16.00 18.81
C LYS A 134 -21.86 16.47 17.47
N ALA A 135 -22.19 15.52 16.60
CA ALA A 135 -22.89 15.75 15.33
C ALA A 135 -24.31 16.28 15.55
N SER A 136 -24.45 17.59 15.74
CA SER A 136 -25.75 18.26 15.77
C SER A 136 -26.16 18.68 14.35
N ASP A 137 -27.45 18.93 14.11
CA ASP A 137 -27.96 19.56 12.88
C ASP A 137 -27.21 20.86 12.51
N LEU A 138 -26.59 21.50 13.51
CA LEU A 138 -25.71 22.65 13.35
C LEU A 138 -24.47 22.34 12.52
N ALA A 139 -23.88 21.15 12.66
CA ALA A 139 -22.72 20.73 11.86
C ALA A 139 -23.08 20.63 10.37
N ARG A 140 -24.21 19.98 10.05
CA ARG A 140 -24.71 19.89 8.66
C ARG A 140 -25.03 21.26 8.08
N THR A 141 -25.71 22.10 8.85
CA THR A 141 -26.02 23.48 8.44
C THR A 141 -24.74 24.29 8.19
N THR A 142 -23.72 24.11 9.04
CA THR A 142 -22.40 24.75 8.88
C THR A 142 -21.72 24.30 7.59
N ARG A 143 -21.82 23.01 7.21
CA ARG A 143 -21.24 22.50 5.96
C ARG A 143 -21.90 23.06 4.72
N GLU A 144 -23.22 23.22 4.71
CA GLU A 144 -23.92 23.88 3.60
C GLU A 144 -23.50 25.35 3.46
N VAL A 145 -23.30 26.05 4.58
CA VAL A 145 -22.75 27.41 4.57
C VAL A 145 -21.32 27.43 4.02
N VAL A 146 -20.46 26.51 4.46
CA VAL A 146 -19.07 26.39 3.98
C VAL A 146 -19.03 26.06 2.48
N LYS A 147 -19.86 25.14 1.99
CA LYS A 147 -19.96 24.80 0.56
C LYS A 147 -20.24 26.03 -0.29
N LYS A 148 -21.26 26.80 0.09
CA LYS A 148 -21.62 28.05 -0.60
C LYS A 148 -20.50 29.08 -0.54
N ALA A 149 -19.86 29.23 0.62
CA ALA A 149 -18.79 30.20 0.79
C ALA A 149 -17.51 29.82 -0.01
N LEU A 150 -17.16 28.52 -0.06
CA LEU A 150 -16.10 28.00 -0.92
C LEU A 150 -16.39 28.29 -2.39
N LEU A 151 -17.59 27.99 -2.87
CA LEU A 151 -17.97 28.22 -4.28
C LEU A 151 -18.04 29.69 -4.67
N GLN A 152 -18.34 30.58 -3.73
CA GLN A 152 -18.28 32.04 -3.93
C GLN A 152 -16.85 32.55 -4.02
N LYS A 153 -15.94 31.98 -3.23
CA LYS A 153 -14.54 32.42 -3.15
C LYS A 153 -13.67 31.82 -4.26
N PHE A 154 -13.93 30.58 -4.64
CA PHE A 154 -13.10 29.80 -5.57
C PHE A 154 -13.96 29.31 -6.73
N ASP A 155 -13.80 29.96 -7.88
CA ASP A 155 -14.58 29.69 -9.09
C ASP A 155 -14.12 28.43 -9.86
N PHE A 156 -12.94 27.90 -9.53
CA PHE A 156 -12.36 26.68 -10.10
C PHE A 156 -12.78 25.39 -9.37
N ILE A 157 -13.59 25.48 -8.30
CA ILE A 157 -14.20 24.31 -7.68
C ILE A 157 -15.26 23.76 -8.64
N TYR A 158 -15.00 22.55 -9.12
CA TYR A 158 -15.85 21.85 -10.08
C TYR A 158 -17.02 21.14 -9.41
N SER A 159 -16.77 20.42 -8.33
CA SER A 159 -17.81 19.69 -7.60
C SER A 159 -17.51 19.70 -6.11
N ILE A 160 -18.54 19.77 -5.27
CA ILE A 160 -18.41 19.69 -3.81
C ILE A 160 -19.60 18.96 -3.19
N TRP A 161 -19.31 18.05 -2.25
CA TRP A 161 -20.30 17.23 -1.55
C TRP A 161 -19.91 17.00 -0.08
N ILE A 162 -20.89 16.56 0.70
CA ILE A 162 -20.71 16.11 2.08
C ILE A 162 -20.17 14.68 2.07
N SER A 163 -19.11 14.39 2.84
CA SER A 163 -18.52 13.05 2.89
C SER A 163 -19.45 12.03 3.55
N LEU A 164 -19.15 10.73 3.39
CA LEU A 164 -20.00 9.63 3.92
C LEU A 164 -20.23 9.74 5.43
N SER A 165 -19.25 10.27 6.17
CA SER A 165 -19.36 10.44 7.61
C SER A 165 -20.33 11.55 8.02
N GLY A 166 -20.72 12.43 7.08
CA GLY A 166 -21.51 13.64 7.33
C GLY A 166 -20.70 14.79 7.93
N PHE A 167 -19.41 14.59 8.25
CA PHE A 167 -18.57 15.58 8.93
C PHE A 167 -17.56 16.27 8.03
N GLY A 168 -17.07 15.55 7.02
CA GLY A 168 -16.10 16.03 6.07
C GLY A 168 -16.77 16.57 4.80
N LEU A 169 -15.94 17.12 3.92
CA LEU A 169 -16.33 17.52 2.58
C LEU A 169 -15.40 16.81 1.59
N GLY A 170 -15.93 16.40 0.45
CA GLY A 170 -15.12 16.09 -0.71
C GLY A 170 -15.33 17.18 -1.74
N PHE A 171 -14.26 17.66 -2.38
CA PHE A 171 -14.43 18.46 -3.57
C PHE A 171 -13.37 18.19 -4.63
N ILE A 172 -13.72 18.52 -5.86
CA ILE A 172 -12.91 18.37 -7.06
C ILE A 172 -12.60 19.75 -7.61
N VAL A 173 -11.33 20.01 -7.88
CA VAL A 173 -10.85 21.19 -8.58
C VAL A 173 -10.51 20.82 -10.02
N LYS A 174 -10.92 21.67 -10.97
CA LYS A 174 -10.59 21.52 -12.39
C LYS A 174 -9.34 22.33 -12.70
N CYS A 175 -8.28 21.67 -13.17
CA CYS A 175 -7.00 22.30 -13.51
C CYS A 175 -6.81 22.41 -15.03
N ASP A 176 -5.95 23.33 -15.48
CA ASP A 176 -5.70 23.54 -16.91
C ASP A 176 -4.83 22.45 -17.56
N ALA A 177 -3.75 22.00 -16.90
CA ALA A 177 -2.90 20.91 -17.35
C ALA A 177 -2.03 20.32 -16.23
N ILE A 178 -2.36 19.11 -15.78
CA ILE A 178 -1.51 18.29 -14.91
C ILE A 178 -0.65 17.39 -15.80
N GLN A 179 0.66 17.60 -15.76
CA GLN A 179 1.59 16.99 -16.72
C GLN A 179 2.14 15.63 -16.26
N SER A 180 2.21 15.42 -14.95
CA SER A 180 2.81 14.22 -14.37
C SER A 180 2.29 13.99 -12.96
N LYS A 181 2.58 12.81 -12.42
CA LYS A 181 2.31 12.50 -11.01
C LYS A 181 2.97 13.52 -10.06
N ARG A 182 4.23 13.89 -10.31
CA ARG A 182 4.92 14.87 -9.47
C ARG A 182 4.25 16.24 -9.58
N HIS A 183 3.88 16.65 -10.79
CA HIS A 183 3.15 17.90 -10.99
C HIS A 183 1.82 17.89 -10.22
N TYR A 184 1.05 16.80 -10.27
CA TYR A 184 -0.16 16.63 -9.44
C TYR A 184 0.12 16.86 -7.96
N GLU A 185 1.16 16.24 -7.41
CA GLU A 185 1.50 16.35 -5.99
C GLU A 185 1.83 17.79 -5.57
N VAL A 186 2.49 18.57 -6.43
CA VAL A 186 2.77 19.99 -6.12
C VAL A 186 1.49 20.84 -6.24
N VAL A 187 0.67 20.62 -7.27
CA VAL A 187 -0.63 21.30 -7.43
C VAL A 187 -1.55 21.01 -6.26
N TYR A 188 -1.55 19.77 -5.75
CA TYR A 188 -2.31 19.39 -4.56
C TYR A 188 -1.87 20.20 -3.34
N ASP A 189 -0.56 20.28 -3.05
CA ASP A 189 -0.06 21.01 -1.88
C ASP A 189 -0.41 22.51 -1.95
N GLU A 190 -0.32 23.09 -3.15
CA GLU A 190 -0.66 24.49 -3.36
C GLU A 190 -2.15 24.74 -3.15
N LEU A 191 -3.01 23.93 -3.77
CA LEU A 191 -4.46 23.99 -3.56
C LEU A 191 -4.78 23.81 -2.07
N ALA A 192 -4.20 22.81 -1.43
CA ALA A 192 -4.41 22.52 -0.02
C ALA A 192 -4.06 23.74 0.85
N SER A 193 -2.89 24.35 0.61
CA SER A 193 -2.48 25.57 1.31
C SER A 193 -3.44 26.75 1.07
N GLN A 194 -3.96 26.93 -0.15
CA GLN A 194 -4.91 28.00 -0.44
C GLN A 194 -6.27 27.79 0.25
N PHE A 195 -6.70 26.53 0.37
CA PHE A 195 -7.95 26.20 1.04
C PHE A 195 -7.81 26.21 2.57
N ASP A 196 -6.72 25.71 3.12
CA ASP A 196 -6.54 25.54 4.57
C ASP A 196 -6.72 26.86 5.33
N ASP A 197 -6.18 27.98 4.84
CA ASP A 197 -6.40 29.29 5.47
C ASP A 197 -7.89 29.65 5.61
N PHE A 198 -8.68 29.32 4.59
CA PHE A 198 -10.13 29.55 4.62
C PHE A 198 -10.85 28.50 5.48
N LEU A 199 -10.51 27.22 5.30
CA LEU A 199 -11.12 26.10 5.99
C LEU A 199 -10.88 26.13 7.50
N MET A 200 -9.69 26.54 7.94
CA MET A 200 -9.34 26.66 9.36
C MET A 200 -10.25 27.64 10.10
N SER A 201 -10.74 28.70 9.42
CA SER A 201 -11.72 29.62 10.01
C SER A 201 -13.07 28.95 10.35
N TYR A 202 -13.33 27.77 9.77
CA TYR A 202 -14.49 26.91 10.03
C TYR A 202 -14.11 25.61 10.78
N GLY A 203 -12.89 25.50 11.30
CA GLY A 203 -12.40 24.30 11.97
C GLY A 203 -12.26 23.09 11.04
N LEU A 204 -11.99 23.33 9.76
CA LEU A 204 -11.73 22.32 8.73
C LEU A 204 -10.27 22.38 8.29
N ASN A 205 -9.78 21.27 7.75
CA ASN A 205 -8.48 21.19 7.10
C ASN A 205 -8.50 20.14 5.99
N THR A 206 -7.63 20.31 5.01
CA THR A 206 -7.37 19.27 4.02
C THR A 206 -6.66 18.08 4.68
N ASP A 207 -6.98 16.85 4.25
CA ASP A 207 -6.27 15.64 4.68
C ASP A 207 -4.97 15.52 3.87
N PRO A 208 -3.78 15.65 4.50
CA PRO A 208 -2.51 15.50 3.79
C PRO A 208 -2.30 14.07 3.26
N ASN A 209 -3.02 13.07 3.80
CA ASN A 209 -2.91 11.68 3.36
C ASN A 209 -3.74 11.39 2.10
N ALA A 210 -4.67 12.26 1.72
CA ALA A 210 -5.49 12.12 0.52
C ALA A 210 -4.78 12.56 -0.78
N LYS A 211 -3.51 12.99 -0.69
CA LYS A 211 -2.64 13.42 -1.80
C LYS A 211 -2.29 12.34 -2.83
N GLY A 212 -2.80 11.12 -2.69
CA GLY A 212 -2.52 10.03 -3.62
C GLY A 212 -2.95 10.35 -5.06
N PHE A 213 -2.02 10.27 -6.02
CA PHE A 213 -2.37 10.34 -7.44
C PHE A 213 -3.35 9.22 -7.88
N THR A 214 -3.35 8.11 -7.14
CA THR A 214 -4.25 6.95 -7.29
C THR A 214 -5.31 6.89 -6.18
N GLN A 215 -5.58 8.01 -5.51
CA GLN A 215 -6.46 8.05 -4.34
C GLN A 215 -7.86 7.53 -4.73
N PRO A 216 -8.38 6.51 -4.02
CA PRO A 216 -9.74 6.05 -4.23
C PRO A 216 -10.68 7.00 -3.48
N THR A 217 -11.52 7.66 -4.23
CA THR A 217 -12.51 8.57 -3.69
C THR A 217 -13.86 7.87 -3.66
N LEU A 218 -14.45 7.86 -2.48
CA LEU A 218 -15.84 7.49 -2.32
C LEU A 218 -16.71 8.69 -2.71
N LEU A 219 -17.71 8.49 -3.57
CA LEU A 219 -18.75 9.48 -3.79
C LEU A 219 -19.98 9.06 -3.00
N PRO A 220 -20.18 9.55 -1.76
CA PRO A 220 -21.41 9.25 -1.03
C PRO A 220 -22.63 9.86 -1.71
N TYR A 221 -23.82 9.38 -1.36
CA TYR A 221 -25.04 10.09 -1.73
C TYR A 221 -25.13 11.39 -0.94
N ASP A 222 -25.02 12.50 -1.65
CA ASP A 222 -25.32 13.84 -1.14
C ASP A 222 -26.39 14.47 -2.03
N PRO A 223 -27.66 14.59 -1.56
CA PRO A 223 -28.72 15.25 -2.34
C PRO A 223 -28.44 16.75 -2.58
N SER A 224 -27.47 17.31 -1.85
CA SER A 224 -27.03 18.69 -1.99
C SER A 224 -25.69 18.83 -2.72
N ILE A 225 -25.19 17.76 -3.37
CA ILE A 225 -23.98 17.85 -4.20
C ILE A 225 -24.13 18.98 -5.23
N ILE A 226 -23.08 19.78 -5.37
CA ILE A 226 -23.06 20.88 -6.34
C ILE A 226 -22.03 20.53 -7.40
N VAL A 227 -22.42 20.53 -8.67
CA VAL A 227 -21.54 20.34 -9.84
C VAL A 227 -21.62 21.58 -10.73
N ARG A 228 -20.48 22.23 -10.97
CA ARG A 228 -20.31 23.42 -11.80
C ARG A 228 -19.55 23.08 -13.07
N ALA A 229 -20.28 22.69 -14.11
CA ALA A 229 -19.69 22.39 -15.42
C ALA A 229 -18.89 23.58 -16.00
N ASP A 230 -19.29 24.80 -15.63
CA ASP A 230 -18.72 26.10 -15.99
C ASP A 230 -17.60 26.58 -15.05
N ALA A 231 -17.14 25.76 -14.10
CA ALA A 231 -16.02 26.11 -13.23
C ALA A 231 -14.79 26.53 -14.05
N SER A 232 -14.11 27.57 -13.59
CA SER A 232 -12.88 28.07 -14.21
C SER A 232 -11.77 27.03 -14.08
N LEU A 233 -10.72 27.16 -14.90
CA LEU A 233 -9.54 26.30 -14.80
C LEU A 233 -8.57 26.89 -13.78
N TYR A 234 -8.18 26.09 -12.79
CA TYR A 234 -7.05 26.41 -11.93
C TYR A 234 -5.73 26.36 -12.74
N PRO A 235 -4.90 27.41 -12.74
CA PRO A 235 -3.69 27.49 -13.54
C PRO A 235 -2.56 26.65 -12.91
N ALA A 236 -2.46 25.38 -13.25
CA ALA A 236 -1.45 24.46 -12.73
C ALA A 236 -0.05 24.73 -13.31
N LYS A 237 0.04 25.31 -14.52
CA LYS A 237 1.31 25.47 -15.26
C LYS A 237 2.37 26.33 -14.56
N ASP A 238 1.98 27.26 -13.70
CA ASP A 238 2.92 28.20 -13.06
C ASP A 238 3.68 27.59 -11.87
N VAL A 239 3.25 26.42 -11.41
CA VAL A 239 3.80 25.74 -10.23
C VAL A 239 5.19 25.12 -10.50
N LEU A 240 5.50 24.86 -11.77
CA LEU A 240 6.76 24.22 -12.17
C LEU A 240 7.97 25.18 -12.22
N VAL A 241 7.75 26.50 -12.14
CA VAL A 241 8.79 27.49 -12.45
C VAL A 241 9.86 27.62 -11.34
N ASN A 242 9.58 27.22 -10.10
CA ASN A 242 10.54 27.40 -8.99
C ASN A 242 11.30 26.14 -8.54
N VAL A 243 11.16 25.01 -9.24
CA VAL A 243 11.97 23.82 -8.92
C VAL A 243 13.43 24.00 -9.35
N ASN A 244 13.69 24.87 -10.33
CA ASN A 244 15.04 25.16 -10.81
C ASN A 244 15.79 26.23 -9.97
N GLU A 245 15.11 27.14 -9.27
CA GLU A 245 15.77 28.12 -8.38
C GLU A 245 16.14 27.53 -7.01
N GLN A 246 15.56 26.38 -6.65
CA GLN A 246 16.02 25.58 -5.51
C GLN A 246 17.23 24.69 -5.82
N LYS A 247 17.90 24.85 -6.98
CA LYS A 247 19.13 24.13 -7.37
C LYS A 247 20.39 24.48 -6.54
N GLY A 248 20.24 25.17 -5.41
CA GLY A 248 21.21 25.20 -4.32
C GLY A 248 21.02 24.08 -3.28
N LYS A 249 19.98 23.25 -3.41
CA LYS A 249 19.74 22.06 -2.58
C LYS A 249 19.53 20.87 -3.52
N GLU A 250 20.55 20.04 -3.63
CA GLU A 250 20.61 18.86 -4.50
C GLU A 250 19.45 17.89 -4.22
N GLY A 251 18.49 17.87 -5.13
CA GLY A 251 17.54 16.78 -5.32
C GLY A 251 17.93 15.99 -6.56
N SER A 252 18.03 14.67 -6.42
CA SER A 252 18.29 13.70 -7.49
C SER A 252 17.37 13.93 -8.70
N ILE A 253 17.97 14.06 -9.88
CA ILE A 253 17.28 14.04 -11.17
C ILE A 253 16.88 12.59 -11.47
N ASP A 254 15.59 12.34 -11.66
CA ASP A 254 15.07 11.07 -12.17
C ASP A 254 15.40 11.00 -13.68
N ALA A 255 16.33 10.11 -14.05
CA ALA A 255 16.76 9.89 -15.43
C ALA A 255 15.73 9.03 -16.19
N GLY A 256 14.53 9.58 -16.35
CA GLY A 256 13.36 8.85 -16.85
C GLY A 256 13.08 8.91 -18.34
N GLU A 257 13.63 9.84 -19.12
CA GLU A 257 12.99 10.21 -20.40
C GLU A 257 13.72 9.89 -21.71
N ASP A 258 14.90 9.25 -21.73
CA ASP A 258 15.64 9.00 -23.00
C ASP A 258 15.99 7.52 -23.30
N LEU A 259 15.29 6.54 -22.73
CA LEU A 259 15.54 5.12 -23.06
C LEU A 259 14.47 4.56 -24.01
N ASP A 260 14.91 4.30 -25.25
CA ASP A 260 14.14 3.59 -26.28
C ASP A 260 14.02 2.10 -25.92
N TYR A 261 12.84 1.72 -25.44
CA TYR A 261 12.51 0.36 -25.00
C TYR A 261 12.38 -0.65 -26.16
N SER A 262 12.45 -0.20 -27.42
CA SER A 262 12.47 -1.10 -28.58
C SER A 262 13.84 -1.74 -28.83
N MET A 263 14.90 -1.27 -28.18
CA MET A 263 16.26 -1.79 -28.32
C MET A 263 16.50 -3.03 -27.44
N PRO A 264 17.45 -3.92 -27.79
CA PRO A 264 17.88 -5.00 -26.90
C PRO A 264 18.42 -4.47 -25.55
N LEU A 265 18.08 -5.14 -24.44
CA LEU A 265 18.43 -4.74 -23.07
C LEU A 265 19.91 -4.37 -22.87
N LYS A 266 20.82 -5.11 -23.54
CA LYS A 266 22.27 -4.87 -23.49
C LYS A 266 22.68 -3.50 -24.03
N GLU A 267 21.97 -3.00 -25.05
CA GLU A 267 22.22 -1.69 -25.65
C GLU A 267 21.56 -0.56 -24.86
N GLN A 268 20.37 -0.79 -24.30
CA GLN A 268 19.70 0.16 -23.38
C GLN A 268 20.60 0.47 -22.18
N VAL A 269 21.18 -0.56 -21.56
CA VAL A 269 22.09 -0.44 -20.41
C VAL A 269 23.39 0.25 -20.82
N SER A 270 23.94 -0.08 -22.00
CA SER A 270 25.17 0.56 -22.49
C SER A 270 24.97 2.06 -22.76
N LYS A 271 23.84 2.48 -23.36
CA LYS A 271 23.50 3.90 -23.54
C LYS A 271 23.31 4.65 -22.22
N ALA A 272 22.59 4.05 -21.27
CA ALA A 272 22.35 4.65 -19.95
C ALA A 272 23.68 4.95 -19.22
N ILE A 273 24.62 4.01 -19.27
CA ILE A 273 25.94 4.12 -18.61
C ILE A 273 26.84 5.13 -19.33
N ILE A 274 26.89 5.11 -20.67
CA ILE A 274 27.69 6.07 -21.46
C ILE A 274 27.22 7.52 -21.29
N SER A 275 25.93 7.73 -21.01
CA SER A 275 25.35 9.07 -20.86
C SER A 275 25.69 9.79 -19.54
N GLN A 276 26.45 9.17 -18.62
CA GLN A 276 26.83 9.68 -17.29
C GLN A 276 25.68 10.18 -16.37
N LYS A 277 24.41 9.95 -16.74
CA LYS A 277 23.24 10.53 -16.05
C LYS A 277 22.49 9.57 -15.12
N VAL A 278 22.97 8.34 -14.93
CA VAL A 278 22.22 7.31 -14.18
C VAL A 278 23.12 6.69 -13.11
N THR A 279 22.72 6.81 -11.83
CA THR A 279 23.43 6.16 -10.73
C THR A 279 23.10 4.66 -10.69
N TYR A 280 24.10 3.82 -10.39
CA TYR A 280 24.01 2.36 -10.34
C TYR A 280 22.77 1.85 -9.56
N TYR A 281 22.39 2.55 -8.49
CA TYR A 281 21.23 2.24 -7.65
C TYR A 281 19.88 2.42 -8.35
N SER A 282 19.75 3.41 -9.23
CA SER A 282 18.50 3.63 -9.97
C SER A 282 18.24 2.54 -11.03
N ILE A 283 19.31 1.98 -11.61
CA ILE A 283 19.24 0.81 -12.48
C ILE A 283 18.88 -0.42 -11.64
N PHE A 284 19.60 -0.66 -10.53
CA PHE A 284 19.42 -1.86 -9.71
C PHE A 284 18.03 -1.95 -9.07
N ARG A 285 17.49 -0.84 -8.54
CA ARG A 285 16.16 -0.77 -7.91
C ARG A 285 15.02 -1.08 -8.89
N ARG A 286 15.20 -0.77 -10.18
CA ARG A 286 14.20 -1.03 -11.23
C ARG A 286 14.13 -2.51 -11.64
N TYR A 287 15.24 -3.24 -11.53
CA TYR A 287 15.33 -4.67 -11.89
C TYR A 287 15.12 -5.63 -10.71
N THR A 288 15.18 -5.16 -9.46
CA THR A 288 14.83 -5.98 -8.27
C THR A 288 13.34 -6.32 -8.16
N GLU A 289 12.48 -5.72 -8.99
CA GLU A 289 11.07 -6.11 -9.12
C GLU A 289 10.88 -7.36 -10.01
N TYR A 290 11.93 -7.84 -10.70
CA TYR A 290 11.93 -9.02 -11.55
C TYR A 290 13.17 -9.91 -11.27
N PRO A 291 13.06 -10.93 -10.40
CA PRO A 291 14.20 -11.69 -9.86
C PRO A 291 15.13 -12.32 -10.91
N ASN A 292 14.59 -12.72 -12.06
CA ASN A 292 15.35 -13.35 -13.13
C ASN A 292 16.20 -12.34 -13.92
N ASP A 293 15.77 -11.08 -14.02
CA ASP A 293 16.47 -10.03 -14.77
C ASP A 293 17.61 -9.43 -13.95
N SER A 294 17.46 -9.37 -12.62
CA SER A 294 18.54 -9.02 -11.70
C SER A 294 19.74 -9.97 -11.76
N ILE A 295 19.53 -11.26 -12.07
CA ILE A 295 20.61 -12.26 -12.23
C ILE A 295 21.37 -12.06 -13.55
N ILE A 296 20.65 -11.72 -14.62
CA ILE A 296 21.24 -11.41 -15.94
C ILE A 296 22.05 -10.11 -15.87
N LEU A 297 21.52 -9.10 -15.18
CA LEU A 297 22.20 -7.82 -14.97
C LEU A 297 23.48 -7.97 -14.13
N ALA A 298 23.42 -8.75 -13.04
CA ALA A 298 24.60 -9.05 -12.22
C ALA A 298 25.70 -9.77 -13.03
N ARG A 299 25.34 -10.76 -13.86
CA ARG A 299 26.30 -11.46 -14.74
C ARG A 299 26.91 -10.54 -15.81
N LEU A 300 26.12 -9.67 -16.44
CA LEU A 300 26.62 -8.73 -17.44
C LEU A 300 27.58 -7.68 -16.85
N ILE A 301 27.45 -7.38 -15.55
CA ILE A 301 28.34 -6.47 -14.82
C ILE A 301 29.62 -7.21 -14.40
N GLU A 302 29.52 -8.45 -13.92
CA GLU A 302 30.67 -9.33 -13.62
C GLU A 302 31.53 -9.65 -14.86
N GLU A 303 30.92 -9.77 -16.04
CA GLU A 303 31.65 -10.04 -17.30
C GLU A 303 32.40 -8.81 -17.84
N ARG A 304 32.08 -7.58 -17.40
CA ARG A 304 32.57 -6.34 -18.01
C ARG A 304 33.44 -5.47 -17.11
N TYR A 305 33.37 -5.63 -15.79
CA TYR A 305 34.18 -4.87 -14.82
C TYR A 305 34.81 -5.78 -13.78
N ASP A 306 36.10 -5.58 -13.49
CA ASP A 306 36.74 -6.15 -12.32
C ASP A 306 36.06 -5.56 -11.08
N ILE A 307 35.53 -6.42 -10.20
CA ILE A 307 34.65 -6.07 -9.07
C ILE A 307 35.34 -5.05 -8.13
N ASN A 308 36.65 -4.91 -8.23
CA ASN A 308 37.49 -4.00 -7.46
C ASN A 308 37.45 -2.53 -7.92
N GLU A 309 36.89 -2.19 -9.09
CA GLU A 309 36.91 -0.81 -9.64
C GLU A 309 35.62 -0.01 -9.45
N ILE A 310 34.58 -0.58 -8.81
CA ILE A 310 33.31 0.12 -8.60
C ILE A 310 33.38 1.04 -7.37
N ASP A 311 33.51 2.35 -7.59
CA ASP A 311 33.49 3.37 -6.54
C ASP A 311 32.05 3.67 -6.05
N TYR A 312 31.76 3.29 -4.80
CA TYR A 312 30.46 3.42 -4.14
C TYR A 312 30.27 4.76 -3.37
N ASN A 313 31.16 5.74 -3.54
CA ASN A 313 31.21 6.95 -2.69
C ASN A 313 30.22 8.09 -3.02
N SER A 314 29.26 7.93 -3.93
CA SER A 314 28.33 9.02 -4.32
C SER A 314 26.90 8.82 -3.78
N TYR A 315 26.68 9.08 -2.48
CA TYR A 315 25.33 9.29 -1.93
C TYR A 315 25.29 10.39 -0.88
N THR A 316 24.43 11.39 -1.11
CA THR A 316 24.06 12.43 -0.13
C THR A 316 22.73 12.03 0.53
N ILE A 317 22.67 12.00 1.86
CA ILE A 317 21.41 11.86 2.62
C ILE A 317 21.23 13.13 3.44
N LEU A 318 20.15 13.87 3.18
CA LEU A 318 19.74 15.02 3.98
C LEU A 318 18.95 14.54 5.21
N ASN A 319 19.48 14.82 6.40
CA ASN A 319 18.74 14.72 7.66
C ASN A 319 18.55 16.15 8.18
N ASP A 320 17.31 16.61 8.22
CA ASP A 320 16.95 17.89 8.80
C ASP A 320 16.99 17.76 10.33
N GLN A 321 17.55 18.78 10.98
CA GLN A 321 17.79 18.93 12.43
C GLN A 321 19.19 18.52 12.94
N LYS A 322 20.03 19.56 13.07
CA LYS A 322 21.22 19.72 13.92
C LYS A 322 22.35 18.68 13.79
N SER A 323 23.29 19.05 12.92
CA SER A 323 24.75 18.93 13.05
C SER A 323 25.32 17.58 13.51
N ASP A 324 25.59 16.72 12.53
CA ASP A 324 26.94 16.21 12.28
C ASP A 324 27.07 16.02 10.76
N VAL A 325 27.80 16.90 10.10
CA VAL A 325 28.16 16.75 8.69
C VAL A 325 29.18 15.62 8.63
N TYR A 326 28.73 14.40 8.31
CA TYR A 326 29.64 13.32 7.98
C TYR A 326 30.23 13.61 6.60
N ASP A 327 31.55 13.81 6.55
CA ASP A 327 32.30 13.92 5.30
C ASP A 327 32.02 12.68 4.44
N ALA A 328 31.60 12.89 3.19
CA ALA A 328 31.13 11.85 2.26
C ALA A 328 32.20 10.79 1.92
N LYS A 329 33.42 10.95 2.44
CA LYS A 329 34.49 9.95 2.37
C LYS A 329 34.31 8.80 3.35
N GLU A 330 33.52 8.97 4.41
CA GLU A 330 33.32 7.92 5.39
C GLU A 330 31.99 7.19 5.18
N PRO A 331 32.03 5.86 5.05
CA PRO A 331 30.79 5.11 4.91
C PRO A 331 29.92 5.26 6.15
N LEU A 332 28.61 5.42 5.94
CA LEU A 332 27.63 5.53 7.02
C LEU A 332 27.96 4.47 8.12
N PRO A 333 27.96 4.82 9.40
CA PRO A 333 28.40 3.90 10.45
C PRO A 333 27.44 2.71 10.59
N VAL A 334 27.95 1.48 10.61
CA VAL A 334 27.16 0.31 11.08
C VAL A 334 26.72 0.63 12.50
N THR A 335 25.47 0.37 12.86
CA THR A 335 24.99 0.60 14.23
C THR A 335 25.84 -0.21 15.21
N LYS A 336 26.82 0.45 15.86
CA LYS A 336 27.85 -0.19 16.70
C LYS A 336 27.34 -0.59 18.09
N ARG A 337 26.16 -0.13 18.49
CA ARG A 337 25.62 -0.30 19.85
C ARG A 337 24.96 -1.68 20.02
N MET A 338 25.74 -2.73 19.87
CA MET A 338 25.41 -4.02 20.49
C MET A 338 26.00 -4.02 21.90
N TYR A 339 25.14 -4.21 22.89
CA TYR A 339 25.57 -4.37 24.27
C TYR A 339 26.12 -5.78 24.47
N PHE A 340 27.34 -5.88 24.99
CA PHE A 340 28.00 -7.14 25.33
C PHE A 340 28.20 -7.17 26.85
N GLU A 341 27.47 -8.03 27.55
CA GLU A 341 27.70 -8.31 28.97
C GLU A 341 28.88 -9.29 29.10
N GLY A 342 30.09 -8.77 28.90
CA GLY A 342 31.33 -9.55 29.07
C GLY A 342 31.63 -10.53 27.93
N GLU A 343 32.54 -11.46 28.22
CA GLU A 343 33.06 -12.43 27.25
C GLU A 343 32.09 -13.60 27.02
N VAL A 344 31.91 -13.98 25.76
CA VAL A 344 31.12 -15.14 25.35
C VAL A 344 31.98 -16.41 25.46
N LYS A 345 31.64 -17.26 26.44
CA LYS A 345 32.32 -18.53 26.70
C LYS A 345 32.07 -19.58 25.60
N GLU A 346 33.02 -20.49 25.45
CA GLU A 346 33.08 -21.52 24.39
C GLU A 346 31.74 -22.19 24.04
N GLY A 347 30.97 -22.63 25.04
CA GLY A 347 29.70 -23.34 24.84
C GLY A 347 28.52 -22.51 24.32
N LEU A 348 28.62 -21.17 24.33
CA LEU A 348 27.55 -20.27 23.89
C LEU A 348 27.84 -19.59 22.55
N ARG A 349 29.08 -19.70 22.04
CA ARG A 349 29.57 -18.94 20.88
C ARG A 349 28.70 -19.10 19.64
N ASN A 350 28.44 -20.33 19.20
CA ASN A 350 27.70 -20.58 17.95
C ASN A 350 26.26 -20.01 17.98
N ASN A 351 25.60 -20.07 19.15
CA ASN A 351 24.28 -19.48 19.31
C ASN A 351 24.37 -17.95 19.33
N MET A 352 25.29 -17.40 20.11
CA MET A 352 25.44 -15.95 20.26
C MET A 352 25.87 -15.26 18.96
N ILE A 353 26.77 -15.85 18.17
CA ILE A 353 27.20 -15.27 16.88
C ILE A 353 26.03 -15.22 15.88
N GLY A 354 25.17 -16.25 15.87
CA GLY A 354 23.96 -16.27 15.05
C GLY A 354 22.97 -15.19 15.50
N LEU A 355 22.73 -15.07 16.81
CA LEU A 355 21.89 -14.02 17.38
C LEU A 355 22.42 -12.61 17.07
N TYR A 356 23.73 -12.39 17.16
CA TYR A 356 24.33 -11.09 16.81
C TYR A 356 24.25 -10.81 15.31
N GLY A 357 24.48 -11.81 14.46
CA GLY A 357 24.28 -11.69 13.02
C GLY A 357 22.85 -11.28 12.66
N MET A 358 21.85 -11.92 13.28
CA MET A 358 20.45 -11.57 13.10
C MET A 358 20.13 -10.15 13.59
N LYS A 359 20.65 -9.73 14.76
CA LYS A 359 20.50 -8.36 15.28
C LYS A 359 21.16 -7.32 14.38
N LEU A 360 22.33 -7.63 13.82
CA LEU A 360 23.02 -6.76 12.89
C LEU A 360 22.22 -6.51 11.62
N ILE A 361 21.68 -7.58 11.03
CA ILE A 361 20.81 -7.51 9.85
C ILE A 361 19.56 -6.69 10.17
N PHE A 362 18.87 -7.01 11.27
CA PHE A 362 17.65 -6.31 11.69
C PHE A 362 17.85 -4.80 11.86
N ASN A 363 18.95 -4.38 12.49
CA ASN A 363 19.23 -2.96 12.75
C ASN A 363 19.84 -2.23 11.55
N ASN A 364 20.29 -2.95 10.51
CA ASN A 364 21.01 -2.38 9.38
C ASN A 364 20.60 -3.03 8.04
N PRO A 365 19.29 -3.10 7.71
CA PRO A 365 18.79 -3.89 6.58
C PRO A 365 19.31 -3.44 5.21
N PHE A 366 19.72 -2.17 5.09
CA PHE A 366 20.17 -1.58 3.83
C PHE A 366 21.71 -1.57 3.66
N ARG A 367 22.45 -2.30 4.50
CA ARG A 367 23.92 -2.29 4.47
C ARG A 367 24.50 -3.43 3.66
N SER A 368 25.69 -3.20 3.12
CA SER A 368 26.40 -4.23 2.36
C SER A 368 26.65 -5.46 3.25
N PRO A 369 26.36 -6.68 2.76
CA PRO A 369 26.55 -7.89 3.54
C PRO A 369 28.00 -8.03 4.02
N GLN A 370 28.98 -7.62 3.20
CA GLN A 370 30.38 -7.65 3.57
C GLN A 370 30.67 -6.79 4.81
N ARG A 371 30.14 -5.56 4.91
CA ARG A 371 30.38 -4.71 6.09
C ARG A 371 29.73 -5.25 7.35
N LEU A 372 28.55 -5.87 7.23
CA LEU A 372 27.91 -6.53 8.36
C LEU A 372 28.73 -7.73 8.83
N LEU A 373 29.28 -8.50 7.89
CA LEU A 373 30.20 -9.60 8.17
C LEU A 373 31.50 -9.11 8.83
N ASP A 374 32.12 -8.06 8.30
CA ASP A 374 33.35 -7.49 8.87
C ASP A 374 33.11 -7.03 10.32
N HIS A 375 31.95 -6.41 10.59
CA HIS A 375 31.57 -6.02 11.93
C HIS A 375 31.30 -7.23 12.84
N LEU A 376 30.66 -8.29 12.32
CA LEU A 376 30.45 -9.52 13.07
C LEU A 376 31.78 -10.25 13.37
N GLN A 377 32.74 -10.20 12.45
CA GLN A 377 34.10 -10.71 12.65
C GLN A 377 34.84 -9.91 13.72
N TYR A 378 34.70 -8.58 13.71
CA TYR A 378 35.22 -7.71 14.78
C TYR A 378 34.63 -8.09 16.14
N VAL A 379 33.31 -8.29 16.22
CA VAL A 379 32.62 -8.72 17.45
C VAL A 379 33.17 -10.08 17.93
N ASN A 380 33.31 -11.05 17.03
CA ASN A 380 33.86 -12.35 17.34
C ASN A 380 35.31 -12.26 17.88
N ALA A 381 36.15 -11.43 17.26
CA ALA A 381 37.54 -11.29 17.68
C ALA A 381 37.70 -10.65 19.07
N ASN A 382 36.79 -9.74 19.46
CA ASN A 382 36.92 -8.95 20.69
C ASN A 382 36.09 -9.48 21.87
N HIS A 383 35.03 -10.25 21.61
CA HIS A 383 34.08 -10.66 22.66
C HIS A 383 33.92 -12.16 22.83
N PHE A 384 34.53 -13.00 21.99
CA PHE A 384 34.37 -14.46 22.06
C PHE A 384 35.68 -15.10 22.51
N GLN A 385 35.62 -15.97 23.52
CA GLN A 385 36.80 -16.64 24.07
C GLN A 385 36.62 -18.18 24.07
N PRO A 386 37.41 -18.93 23.27
CA PRO A 386 38.25 -18.41 22.18
C PRO A 386 37.38 -17.81 21.04
N PRO A 387 37.94 -17.01 20.12
CA PRO A 387 37.19 -16.58 18.93
C PRO A 387 36.79 -17.78 18.05
N LEU A 388 35.64 -17.70 17.38
CA LEU A 388 35.30 -18.65 16.31
C LEU A 388 36.19 -18.43 15.09
N SER A 389 36.38 -19.46 14.27
CA SER A 389 37.09 -19.30 13.01
C SER A 389 36.33 -18.36 12.07
N LYS A 390 37.05 -17.65 11.19
CA LYS A 390 36.43 -16.77 10.17
C LYS A 390 35.37 -17.50 9.33
N LYS A 391 35.61 -18.80 9.05
CA LYS A 391 34.69 -19.67 8.30
C LYS A 391 33.39 -19.93 9.07
N GLU A 392 33.46 -20.18 10.37
CA GLU A 392 32.26 -20.35 11.21
C GLU A 392 31.43 -19.08 11.29
N VAL A 393 32.09 -17.91 11.48
CA VAL A 393 31.39 -16.61 11.49
C VAL A 393 30.73 -16.34 10.13
N TYR A 394 31.44 -16.58 9.03
CA TYR A 394 30.91 -16.42 7.68
C TYR A 394 29.68 -17.31 7.44
N ASN A 395 29.77 -18.59 7.78
CA ASN A 395 28.67 -19.54 7.58
C ASN A 395 27.44 -19.15 8.39
N SER A 396 27.62 -18.73 9.66
CA SER A 396 26.53 -18.26 10.52
C SER A 396 25.88 -16.99 9.95
N PHE A 397 26.70 -16.03 9.49
CA PHE A 397 26.21 -14.80 8.87
C PHE A 397 25.42 -15.06 7.59
N ILE A 398 25.99 -15.83 6.64
CA ILE A 398 25.35 -16.12 5.35
C ILE A 398 24.06 -16.91 5.52
N TYR A 399 23.99 -17.83 6.49
CA TYR A 399 22.76 -18.53 6.82
C TYR A 399 21.64 -17.54 7.19
N ASN A 400 21.91 -16.64 8.14
CA ASN A 400 20.93 -15.61 8.53
C ASN A 400 20.60 -14.66 7.37
N TYR A 401 21.61 -14.20 6.63
CA TYR A 401 21.40 -13.27 5.52
C TYR A 401 20.56 -13.88 4.39
N ARG A 402 20.77 -15.16 4.06
CA ARG A 402 19.94 -15.86 3.07
C ARG A 402 18.48 -15.96 3.52
N ASN A 403 18.24 -16.35 4.78
CA ASN A 403 16.89 -16.39 5.34
C ASN A 403 16.26 -14.99 5.40
N TYR A 404 17.05 -13.93 5.60
CA TYR A 404 16.55 -12.57 5.54
C TYR A 404 16.10 -12.20 4.12
N MET A 405 16.91 -12.51 3.12
CA MET A 405 16.60 -12.25 1.71
C MET A 405 15.39 -13.05 1.20
N SER A 406 15.15 -14.26 1.75
CA SER A 406 13.96 -15.06 1.42
C SER A 406 12.71 -14.68 2.22
N GLY A 407 12.84 -13.85 3.27
CA GLY A 407 11.74 -13.51 4.18
C GLY A 407 11.47 -14.55 5.28
N ASP A 408 12.31 -15.57 5.40
CA ASP A 408 12.17 -16.67 6.37
C ASP A 408 12.85 -16.42 7.72
N LEU A 409 13.68 -15.38 7.83
CA LEU A 409 14.39 -15.08 9.07
C LEU A 409 13.42 -14.59 10.16
N ASP A 410 13.28 -15.38 11.22
CA ASP A 410 12.36 -15.10 12.33
C ASP A 410 12.97 -14.11 13.34
N PHE A 411 12.54 -12.85 13.26
CA PHE A 411 12.95 -11.80 14.19
C PHE A 411 12.18 -11.80 15.53
N SER A 412 11.22 -12.69 15.76
CA SER A 412 10.42 -12.71 17.01
C SER A 412 11.30 -12.79 18.25
N GLY A 413 12.38 -13.58 18.23
CA GLY A 413 13.32 -13.67 19.35
C GLY A 413 14.11 -12.39 19.66
N ILE A 414 14.19 -11.46 18.71
CA ILE A 414 14.76 -10.11 18.92
C ILE A 414 13.67 -9.15 19.43
N ILE A 415 12.45 -9.28 18.91
CA ILE A 415 11.32 -8.38 19.19
C ILE A 415 10.70 -8.67 20.57
N ASP A 416 10.56 -9.94 20.95
CA ASP A 416 9.82 -10.38 22.16
C ASP A 416 10.58 -10.20 23.47
N LYS A 417 11.90 -9.95 23.43
CA LYS A 417 12.67 -9.70 24.65
C LYS A 417 12.49 -8.23 25.08
N HIS A 418 11.54 -8.02 25.99
CA HIS A 418 11.28 -6.79 26.78
C HIS A 418 12.47 -6.28 27.62
N VAL A 419 13.71 -6.47 27.19
CA VAL A 419 14.89 -5.98 27.92
C VAL A 419 15.54 -4.86 27.12
N TYR A 420 15.20 -3.65 27.57
CA TYR A 420 15.80 -2.36 27.30
C TYR A 420 17.32 -2.33 27.59
N HIS A 421 18.13 -2.99 26.77
CA HIS A 421 19.58 -2.72 26.68
C HIS A 421 19.99 -2.13 25.33
N LEU A 422 19.02 -1.87 24.46
CA LEU A 422 19.18 -0.99 23.32
C LEU A 422 18.50 0.33 23.72
N PHE A 423 19.22 1.44 23.60
CA PHE A 423 18.86 2.84 23.95
C PHE A 423 19.27 3.31 25.35
N PRO A 424 20.41 4.04 25.41
CA PRO A 424 20.35 5.42 25.86
C PRO A 424 20.59 6.31 24.65
N ARG A 425 19.55 6.52 23.86
CA ARG A 425 19.28 7.86 23.31
C ARG A 425 18.15 8.40 24.16
N ARG A 426 18.28 9.65 24.62
CA ARG A 426 17.24 10.32 25.38
C ARG A 426 15.94 10.21 24.59
N VAL A 427 14.87 9.93 25.32
CA VAL A 427 13.48 9.77 24.84
C VAL A 427 12.92 11.09 24.27
N GLU A 428 13.73 12.14 24.22
CA GLU A 428 13.33 13.49 23.83
C GLU A 428 13.27 13.70 22.30
N ASP A 429 13.93 12.86 21.48
CA ASP A 429 14.01 13.06 20.02
C ASP A 429 12.94 12.30 19.20
N TYR A 430 12.13 11.44 19.83
CA TYR A 430 11.01 10.77 19.17
C TYR A 430 9.71 11.31 19.76
N GLY A 431 9.19 12.38 19.17
CA GLY A 431 7.89 12.94 19.54
C GLY A 431 6.80 11.87 19.53
N ASN A 432 6.01 11.82 20.60
CA ASN A 432 4.67 11.23 20.86
C ASN A 432 4.17 9.94 20.15
N ASP A 433 4.91 9.30 19.24
CA ASP A 433 4.40 8.22 18.37
C ASP A 433 4.90 6.80 18.75
N ILE A 434 5.50 6.69 19.94
CA ILE A 434 5.98 5.41 20.50
C ILE A 434 4.82 4.41 20.63
N ASP A 435 3.64 4.89 21.00
CA ASP A 435 2.47 4.05 21.23
C ASP A 435 1.85 3.55 19.91
N ALA A 436 1.86 4.36 18.84
CA ALA A 436 1.39 3.91 17.54
C ALA A 436 2.34 2.87 16.94
N ARG A 437 3.66 3.02 17.13
CA ARG A 437 4.64 2.01 16.70
C ARG A 437 4.46 0.69 17.46
N LYS A 438 4.27 0.74 18.79
CA LYS A 438 3.96 -0.45 19.60
C LYS A 438 2.66 -1.11 19.16
N ALA A 439 1.63 -0.32 18.85
CA ALA A 439 0.36 -0.83 18.35
C ALA A 439 0.53 -1.54 16.99
N LYS A 440 1.24 -0.91 16.05
CA LYS A 440 1.54 -1.51 14.72
C LYS A 440 2.35 -2.81 14.85
N GLN A 441 3.34 -2.85 15.74
CA GLN A 441 4.15 -4.05 15.99
C GLN A 441 3.32 -5.17 16.63
N LYS A 442 2.50 -4.85 17.64
CA LYS A 442 1.58 -5.81 18.27
C LYS A 442 0.61 -6.40 17.24
N LEU A 443 0.07 -5.57 16.35
CA LEU A 443 -0.81 -6.00 15.27
C LEU A 443 -0.09 -6.94 14.29
N ALA A 444 1.12 -6.56 13.84
CA ALA A 444 1.90 -7.40 12.94
C ALA A 444 2.22 -8.78 13.55
N SER A 445 2.60 -8.84 14.83
CA SER A 445 2.82 -10.10 15.55
C SER A 445 1.54 -10.92 15.68
N GLN A 446 0.40 -10.29 15.97
CA GLN A 446 -0.89 -10.97 16.02
C GLN A 446 -1.27 -11.57 14.67
N VAL A 447 -1.11 -10.82 13.57
CA VAL A 447 -1.37 -11.29 12.21
C VAL A 447 -0.47 -12.49 11.87
N HIS A 448 0.83 -12.41 12.18
CA HIS A 448 1.77 -13.51 11.94
C HIS A 448 1.39 -14.78 12.72
N HIS A 449 1.05 -14.64 14.01
CA HIS A 449 0.60 -15.77 14.82
C HIS A 449 -0.73 -16.36 14.33
N ASN A 450 -1.66 -15.53 13.88
CA ASN A 450 -2.93 -15.98 13.32
C ASN A 450 -2.73 -16.73 11.99
N ASN A 451 -1.82 -16.26 11.13
CA ASN A 451 -1.48 -16.96 9.89
C ASN A 451 -0.85 -18.34 10.17
N LYS A 452 0.16 -18.41 11.05
CA LYS A 452 0.75 -19.69 11.48
C LYS A 452 -0.27 -20.62 12.15
N LYS A 453 -1.24 -20.07 12.88
CA LYS A 453 -2.36 -20.84 13.45
C LYS A 453 -3.25 -21.42 12.35
N ARG A 454 -3.64 -20.59 11.37
CA ARG A 454 -4.50 -20.99 10.24
C ARG A 454 -3.84 -22.09 9.40
N GLU A 455 -2.57 -21.93 9.05
CA GLU A 455 -1.80 -22.94 8.31
C GLU A 455 -1.79 -24.30 9.01
N LYS A 456 -1.61 -24.32 10.34
CA LYS A 456 -1.65 -25.56 11.14
C LYS A 456 -3.05 -26.18 11.16
N ILE A 457 -4.10 -25.36 11.28
CA ILE A 457 -5.48 -25.83 11.24
C ILE A 457 -5.79 -26.46 9.88
N GLU A 458 -5.45 -25.79 8.78
CA GLU A 458 -5.68 -26.29 7.42
C GLU A 458 -4.88 -27.56 7.13
N SER A 459 -3.62 -27.63 7.56
CA SER A 459 -2.81 -28.85 7.46
C SER A 459 -3.46 -30.03 8.21
N ILE A 460 -4.02 -29.79 9.40
CA ILE A 460 -4.74 -30.82 10.15
C ILE A 460 -6.06 -31.19 9.47
N LYS A 461 -6.83 -30.24 8.94
CA LYS A 461 -8.07 -30.51 8.18
C LYS A 461 -7.79 -31.38 6.96
N ASN A 462 -6.75 -31.07 6.19
CA ASN A 462 -6.33 -31.88 5.05
C ASN A 462 -5.90 -33.30 5.46
N ALA A 463 -5.19 -33.44 6.57
CA ALA A 463 -4.82 -34.76 7.10
C ALA A 463 -6.02 -35.56 7.61
N ILE A 464 -7.07 -34.91 8.13
CA ILE A 464 -8.34 -35.56 8.49
C ILE A 464 -9.01 -36.12 7.24
N ILE A 465 -9.16 -35.30 6.18
CA ILE A 465 -9.76 -35.72 4.91
C ILE A 465 -9.00 -36.92 4.33
N LEU A 466 -7.67 -36.85 4.29
CA LEU A 466 -6.84 -37.96 3.79
C LEU A 466 -7.05 -39.26 4.57
N LEU A 467 -7.15 -39.18 5.90
CA LEU A 467 -7.42 -40.36 6.73
C LEU A 467 -8.84 -40.90 6.52
N GLU A 468 -9.84 -40.04 6.38
CA GLU A 468 -11.22 -40.44 6.10
C GLU A 468 -11.32 -41.14 4.73
N ASP A 469 -10.70 -40.58 3.69
CA ASP A 469 -10.69 -41.15 2.32
C ASP A 469 -9.98 -42.50 2.24
N THR A 470 -8.95 -42.71 3.05
CA THR A 470 -8.17 -43.96 3.08
C THR A 470 -8.73 -45.00 4.06
N GLY A 471 -9.82 -44.70 4.77
CA GLY A 471 -10.35 -45.54 5.84
C GLY A 471 -9.44 -45.62 7.07
N GLY A 472 -8.47 -44.72 7.19
CA GLY A 472 -7.57 -44.59 8.32
C GLY A 472 -8.25 -44.00 9.56
N LYS A 473 -7.83 -44.44 10.75
CA LYS A 473 -8.37 -43.91 12.02
C LYS A 473 -7.87 -42.48 12.25
N VAL A 474 -8.80 -41.51 12.33
CA VAL A 474 -8.50 -40.11 12.69
C VAL A 474 -8.12 -40.02 14.18
N ASN A 475 -6.82 -39.98 14.48
CA ASN A 475 -6.30 -39.82 15.83
C ASN A 475 -5.04 -38.95 15.85
N GLN A 476 -4.64 -38.46 17.04
CA GLN A 476 -3.54 -37.50 17.19
C GLN A 476 -2.18 -38.04 16.72
N ILE A 477 -1.97 -39.35 16.80
CA ILE A 477 -0.73 -39.99 16.38
C ILE A 477 -0.62 -39.92 14.86
N ASN A 478 -1.64 -40.45 14.16
CA ASN A 478 -1.67 -40.46 12.70
C ASN A 478 -1.64 -39.04 12.11
N LEU A 479 -2.37 -38.10 12.70
CA LEU A 479 -2.38 -36.70 12.26
C LEU A 479 -1.01 -36.02 12.45
N SER A 480 -0.29 -36.35 13.53
CA SER A 480 1.05 -35.84 13.81
C SER A 480 2.08 -36.39 12.82
N GLU A 481 1.95 -37.66 12.45
CA GLU A 481 2.81 -38.32 11.46
C GLU A 481 2.59 -37.74 10.05
N ILE A 482 1.34 -37.49 9.65
CA ILE A 482 1.02 -36.91 8.32
C ILE A 482 1.47 -35.45 8.22
N THR A 483 1.19 -34.64 9.24
CA THR A 483 1.43 -33.19 9.16
C THR A 483 2.84 -32.76 9.59
N GLY A 484 3.59 -33.64 10.27
CA GLY A 484 4.83 -33.28 10.96
C GLY A 484 4.63 -32.34 12.17
N ILE A 485 3.39 -32.02 12.53
CA ILE A 485 3.05 -31.17 13.67
C ILE A 485 3.10 -32.01 14.95
N THR A 486 3.61 -31.44 16.05
CA THR A 486 3.68 -32.16 17.33
C THR A 486 2.30 -32.58 17.85
N ARG A 487 2.19 -33.78 18.44
CA ARG A 487 0.93 -34.33 18.99
C ARG A 487 0.19 -33.36 19.92
N LYS A 488 0.91 -32.61 20.77
CA LYS A 488 0.34 -31.59 21.67
C LYS A 488 -0.36 -30.47 20.89
N THR A 489 0.24 -30.03 19.78
CA THR A 489 -0.32 -28.98 18.91
C THR A 489 -1.51 -29.50 18.12
N VAL A 490 -1.42 -30.74 17.61
CA VAL A 490 -2.55 -31.43 16.97
C VAL A 490 -3.74 -31.52 17.92
N SER A 491 -3.53 -32.00 19.15
CA SER A 491 -4.57 -32.09 20.18
C SER A 491 -5.30 -30.75 20.40
N LYS A 492 -4.53 -29.66 20.55
CA LYS A 492 -5.05 -28.30 20.74
C LYS A 492 -5.95 -27.86 19.58
N TYR A 493 -5.48 -28.00 18.33
CA TYR A 493 -6.22 -27.51 17.17
C TYR A 493 -7.34 -28.45 16.73
N LEU A 494 -7.21 -29.76 16.98
CA LEU A 494 -8.27 -30.72 16.74
C LEU A 494 -9.50 -30.42 17.61
N LYS A 495 -9.33 -29.94 18.84
CA LYS A 495 -10.44 -29.49 19.69
C LYS A 495 -11.20 -28.32 19.03
N LEU A 496 -10.47 -27.30 18.57
CA LEU A 496 -11.06 -26.14 17.88
C LEU A 496 -11.78 -26.53 16.59
N ILE A 497 -11.21 -27.43 15.79
CA ILE A 497 -11.84 -27.92 14.56
C ILE A 497 -13.14 -28.67 14.85
N LYS A 498 -13.23 -29.39 15.98
CA LYS A 498 -14.47 -30.06 16.40
C LYS A 498 -15.53 -29.07 16.84
N GLU A 499 -15.13 -28.05 17.61
CA GLU A 499 -16.02 -26.95 18.03
C GLU A 499 -16.56 -26.14 16.83
N GLU A 500 -15.84 -26.05 15.70
CA GLU A 500 -16.34 -25.42 14.46
C GLU A 500 -17.39 -26.27 13.70
N LYS A 501 -17.51 -27.57 14.00
CA LYS A 501 -18.47 -28.47 13.34
C LYS A 501 -19.78 -28.62 14.13
N GLU A 502 -19.79 -28.21 15.40
CA GLU A 502 -20.98 -28.13 16.26
C GLU A 502 -21.64 -26.77 16.11
#